data_AF-A0A9X6LKU4-F1
#
_entry.id   AF-A0A9X6LKU4-F1
#
_cell.length_a   1.000
_cell.length_b   1.000
_cell.length_c   1.000
_cell.angle_alpha   90.00
_cell.angle_beta   90.00
_cell.angle_gamma   90.00
#
_symmetry.space_group_name_H-M   'P 1'
#
loop_
_entity.id
_entity.type
_entity.pdbx_description
1 polymer ?
#
loop_
_entity_poly.entity_id
_entity_poly.type
_entity_poly.pdbx_seq_one_letter_code
_entity_poly.pdbx_strand_id
1 'polypeptide(L)'
;MDQLRVIEGIHEIKPDYVEIYLRMFMNAVNELKEQDKETKSLSKDTYKKAIFSGVRYISRSKNDISNYDYLMNRFLLISYLENLMKVLTPRDFMNIFPIDKNYDGARYEMKDYFFTINEIKKIGMDTPIGEKIMEFLWDYQNFKDITLFNLASVSILNKLQKIQGKKSLTEEFAERLGIDTYTKHKEKGGKEYITNDRTGEIQEVKKYRPRYLKPVQ
;
A
#
# COMPACT_ATOMS: atom_id res chain seq x y z
N MET A 1 -29.16 -39.02 17.00
CA MET A 1 -28.22 -37.93 16.76
C MET A 1 -28.21 -37.66 15.28
N ASP A 2 -28.76 -36.52 14.85
CA ASP A 2 -28.80 -36.13 13.44
C ASP A 2 -27.39 -35.85 12.92
N GLN A 3 -27.03 -36.52 11.81
CA GLN A 3 -25.79 -36.28 11.10
C GLN A 3 -25.93 -35.01 10.25
N LEU A 4 -25.43 -33.89 10.78
CA LEU A 4 -25.22 -32.69 9.97
C LEU A 4 -24.20 -32.98 8.87
N ARG A 5 -24.60 -32.77 7.61
CA ARG A 5 -23.70 -32.78 6.44
C ARG A 5 -23.47 -31.36 5.99
N VAL A 6 -22.19 -30.99 5.81
CA VAL A 6 -21.80 -29.70 5.23
C VAL A 6 -22.18 -29.73 3.75
N ILE A 7 -23.04 -28.81 3.34
CA ILE A 7 -23.34 -28.56 1.93
C ILE A 7 -22.29 -27.55 1.46
N GLU A 8 -21.50 -27.91 0.45
CA GLU A 8 -20.61 -26.94 -0.20
C GLU A 8 -21.46 -25.85 -0.84
N GLY A 9 -21.40 -24.65 -0.28
CA GLY A 9 -22.15 -23.50 -0.79
C GLY A 9 -21.67 -23.12 -2.19
N ILE A 10 -22.61 -22.76 -3.06
CA ILE A 10 -22.34 -22.30 -4.44
C ILE A 10 -21.31 -21.16 -4.37
N HIS A 11 -20.13 -21.39 -4.94
CA HIS A 11 -19.09 -20.37 -5.02
C HIS A 11 -19.45 -19.36 -6.12
N GLU A 12 -19.87 -18.17 -5.70
CA GLU A 12 -20.13 -17.06 -6.61
C GLU A 12 -18.82 -16.63 -7.29
N ILE A 13 -18.80 -16.65 -8.63
CA ILE A 13 -17.63 -16.23 -9.42
C ILE A 13 -17.46 -14.72 -9.22
N LYS A 14 -16.46 -14.33 -8.44
CA LYS A 14 -16.14 -12.92 -8.22
C LYS A 14 -15.47 -12.34 -9.46
N PRO A 15 -15.88 -11.14 -9.93
CA PRO A 15 -15.20 -10.46 -11.02
C PRO A 15 -13.72 -10.21 -10.71
N ASP A 16 -12.87 -10.25 -11.74
CA ASP A 16 -11.49 -9.77 -11.61
C ASP A 16 -11.47 -8.24 -11.56
N TYR A 17 -11.56 -7.71 -10.34
CA TYR A 17 -11.51 -6.27 -10.11
C TYR A 17 -10.18 -5.65 -10.53
N VAL A 18 -9.07 -6.40 -10.50
CA VAL A 18 -7.75 -5.87 -10.91
C VAL A 18 -7.76 -5.60 -12.41
N GLU A 19 -8.23 -6.56 -13.21
CA GLU A 19 -8.36 -6.41 -14.66
C GLU A 19 -9.35 -5.28 -15.03
N ILE A 20 -10.49 -5.21 -14.34
CA ILE A 20 -11.49 -4.15 -14.56
C ILE A 20 -10.87 -2.77 -14.33
N TYR A 21 -10.17 -2.57 -13.19
CA TYR A 21 -9.56 -1.28 -12.88
C TYR A 21 -8.40 -0.94 -13.82
N LEU A 22 -7.60 -1.93 -14.23
CA LEU A 22 -6.55 -1.72 -15.22
C LEU A 22 -7.15 -1.25 -16.56
N ARG A 23 -8.22 -1.91 -17.03
CA ARG A 23 -8.90 -1.50 -18.27
C ARG A 23 -9.50 -0.11 -18.18
N MET A 24 -10.16 0.21 -17.07
CA MET A 24 -10.69 1.56 -16.83
C MET A 24 -9.57 2.62 -16.84
N PHE A 25 -8.44 2.30 -16.22
CA PHE A 25 -7.28 3.17 -16.17
C PHE A 25 -6.69 3.41 -17.55
N MET A 26 -6.46 2.36 -18.33
CA MET A 26 -5.95 2.47 -19.70
C MET A 26 -6.86 3.31 -20.59
N ASN A 27 -8.18 3.13 -20.48
CA ASN A 27 -9.15 3.92 -21.23
C ASN A 27 -9.10 5.40 -20.85
N ALA A 28 -9.04 5.71 -19.55
CA ALA A 28 -8.95 7.09 -19.07
C ALA A 28 -7.64 7.77 -19.49
N VAL A 29 -6.51 7.05 -19.44
CA VAL A 29 -5.21 7.58 -19.90
C VAL A 29 -5.21 7.82 -21.41
N ASN A 30 -5.82 6.94 -22.21
CA ASN A 30 -5.95 7.17 -23.65
C ASN A 30 -6.83 8.38 -23.95
N GLU A 31 -7.93 8.57 -23.22
CA GLU A 31 -8.77 9.75 -23.35
C GLU A 31 -8.01 11.05 -23.01
N LEU A 32 -7.17 11.05 -21.96
CA LEU A 32 -6.30 12.19 -21.63
C LEU A 32 -5.31 12.50 -22.76
N LYS A 33 -4.71 11.47 -23.38
CA LYS A 33 -3.75 11.64 -24.47
C LYS A 33 -4.39 12.26 -25.72
N GLU A 34 -5.62 11.87 -26.05
CA GLU A 34 -6.32 12.45 -27.21
C GLU A 34 -6.79 13.88 -26.93
N GLN A 35 -7.28 14.18 -25.71
CA GLN A 35 -7.65 15.55 -25.32
C GLN A 35 -6.49 16.54 -25.38
N ASP A 36 -5.29 16.11 -24.95
CA ASP A 36 -4.07 16.91 -24.99
C ASP A 36 -3.69 17.32 -26.43
N LYS A 37 -3.86 16.41 -27.39
CA LYS A 37 -3.59 16.67 -28.81
C LYS A 37 -4.60 17.62 -29.45
N GLU A 38 -5.89 17.47 -29.14
CA GLU A 38 -6.96 18.17 -29.85
C GLU A 38 -7.30 19.53 -29.27
N THR A 39 -7.37 19.65 -27.94
CA THR A 39 -8.00 20.81 -27.28
C THR A 39 -7.06 21.63 -26.42
N LYS A 40 -5.88 21.11 -26.07
CA LYS A 40 -4.97 21.66 -25.04
C LYS A 40 -5.66 21.97 -23.70
N SER A 41 -6.88 21.47 -23.48
CA SER A 41 -7.65 21.65 -22.25
C SER A 41 -8.06 20.29 -21.75
N LEU A 42 -7.50 19.87 -20.62
CA LEU A 42 -7.76 18.55 -20.08
C LEU A 42 -9.06 18.53 -19.25
N SER A 43 -9.90 17.52 -19.48
CA SER A 43 -11.12 17.33 -18.71
C SER A 43 -10.81 16.91 -17.28
N LYS A 44 -11.30 17.69 -16.31
CA LYS A 44 -11.19 17.40 -14.88
C LYS A 44 -11.79 16.03 -14.53
N ASP A 45 -12.84 15.62 -15.24
CA ASP A 45 -13.50 14.34 -15.03
C ASP A 45 -12.64 13.17 -15.52
N THR A 46 -11.96 13.33 -16.65
CA THR A 46 -11.08 12.30 -17.19
C THR A 46 -9.86 12.09 -16.28
N TYR A 47 -9.32 13.18 -15.71
CA TYR A 47 -8.30 13.13 -14.65
C TYR A 47 -8.78 12.32 -13.44
N LYS A 48 -9.97 12.64 -12.93
CA LYS A 48 -10.56 11.95 -11.77
C LYS A 48 -10.75 10.45 -12.03
N LYS A 49 -11.18 10.07 -13.24
CA LYS A 49 -11.30 8.66 -13.66
C LYS A 49 -9.94 7.95 -13.67
N ALA A 50 -8.91 8.57 -14.23
CA ALA A 50 -7.56 8.01 -14.28
C ALA A 50 -7.01 7.81 -12.86
N ILE A 51 -7.14 8.81 -11.99
CA ILE A 51 -6.69 8.75 -10.59
C ILE A 51 -7.44 7.64 -9.85
N PHE A 52 -8.78 7.62 -9.92
CA PHE A 52 -9.61 6.64 -9.23
C PHE A 52 -9.25 5.20 -9.64
N SER A 53 -9.25 4.92 -10.95
CA SER A 53 -8.99 3.58 -11.47
C SER A 53 -7.54 3.14 -11.23
N GLY A 54 -6.57 4.04 -11.39
CA GLY A 54 -5.15 3.76 -11.13
C GLY A 54 -4.86 3.43 -9.67
N VAL A 55 -5.39 4.23 -8.72
CA VAL A 55 -5.29 3.95 -7.28
C VAL A 55 -5.86 2.59 -6.96
N ARG A 56 -7.06 2.26 -7.48
CA ARG A 56 -7.70 0.96 -7.21
C ARG A 56 -6.96 -0.21 -7.81
N TYR A 57 -6.39 -0.05 -9.00
CA TYR A 57 -5.53 -1.05 -9.63
C TYR A 57 -4.28 -1.31 -8.78
N ILE A 58 -3.55 -0.25 -8.37
CA ILE A 58 -2.34 -0.40 -7.54
C ILE A 58 -2.67 -1.04 -6.19
N SER A 59 -3.73 -0.57 -5.53
CA SER A 59 -4.11 -1.02 -4.17
C SER A 59 -4.56 -2.48 -4.12
N ARG A 60 -5.08 -3.02 -5.22
CA ARG A 60 -5.64 -4.37 -5.30
C ARG A 60 -4.73 -5.37 -6.00
N SER A 61 -3.78 -4.89 -6.81
CA SER A 61 -2.82 -5.76 -7.49
C SER A 61 -1.76 -6.26 -6.52
N LYS A 62 -1.48 -7.56 -6.57
CA LYS A 62 -0.42 -8.16 -5.76
C LYS A 62 0.95 -7.73 -6.27
N ASN A 63 1.91 -7.62 -5.35
CA ASN A 63 3.31 -7.29 -5.64
C ASN A 63 4.20 -8.54 -5.56
N ASP A 64 3.71 -9.72 -5.89
CA ASP A 64 4.42 -10.98 -5.57
C ASP A 64 5.66 -11.22 -6.45
N ILE A 65 5.78 -10.47 -7.56
CA ILE A 65 6.90 -10.56 -8.49
C ILE A 65 8.04 -9.67 -8.01
N SER A 66 9.23 -10.25 -7.86
CA SER A 66 10.46 -9.54 -7.42
C SER A 66 11.38 -9.16 -8.59
N ASN A 67 10.81 -8.96 -9.78
CA ASN A 67 11.53 -8.53 -10.97
C ASN A 67 11.75 -7.01 -10.93
N TYR A 68 12.98 -6.57 -11.18
CA TYR A 68 13.36 -5.15 -11.11
C TYR A 68 12.56 -4.27 -12.07
N ASP A 69 12.50 -4.62 -13.36
CA ASP A 69 11.81 -3.83 -14.38
C ASP A 69 10.31 -3.73 -14.09
N TYR A 70 9.70 -4.83 -13.64
CA TYR A 70 8.30 -4.84 -13.22
C TYR A 70 8.05 -3.88 -12.05
N LEU A 71 8.88 -3.95 -11.00
CA LEU A 71 8.75 -3.08 -9.83
C LEU A 71 9.04 -1.62 -10.18
N MET A 72 10.03 -1.35 -11.03
CA MET A 72 10.36 0.00 -11.48
C MET A 72 9.21 0.59 -12.30
N ASN A 73 8.62 -0.16 -13.23
CA ASN A 73 7.46 0.29 -14.00
C ASN A 73 6.25 0.60 -13.09
N ARG A 74 6.02 -0.20 -12.04
CA ARG A 74 4.98 0.08 -11.05
C ARG A 74 5.29 1.32 -10.22
N PHE A 75 6.54 1.51 -9.81
CA PHE A 75 6.97 2.72 -9.12
C PHE A 75 6.76 3.97 -9.98
N LEU A 76 7.15 3.94 -11.26
CA LEU A 76 6.90 5.02 -12.21
C LEU A 76 5.40 5.32 -12.38
N LEU A 77 4.56 4.29 -12.43
CA LEU A 77 3.10 4.45 -12.49
C LEU A 77 2.55 5.13 -11.22
N ILE A 78 3.04 4.76 -10.04
CA ILE A 78 2.66 5.41 -8.77
C ILE A 78 3.08 6.89 -8.80
N SER A 79 4.32 7.19 -9.18
CA SER A 79 4.81 8.56 -9.31
C SER A 79 3.99 9.36 -10.33
N TYR A 80 3.56 8.74 -11.43
CA TYR A 80 2.67 9.38 -12.40
C TYR A 80 1.31 9.71 -11.78
N LEU A 81 0.69 8.77 -11.06
CA LEU A 81 -0.58 9.00 -10.36
C LEU A 81 -0.48 10.11 -9.31
N GLU A 82 0.60 10.13 -8.52
CA GLU A 82 0.86 11.20 -7.56
C GLU A 82 0.96 12.56 -8.26
N ASN A 83 1.65 12.65 -9.40
CA ASN A 83 1.71 13.88 -10.19
C ASN A 83 0.34 14.32 -10.71
N LEU A 84 -0.53 13.39 -11.13
CA LEU A 84 -1.92 13.72 -11.49
C LEU A 84 -2.71 14.24 -10.30
N MET A 85 -2.44 13.75 -9.09
CA MET A 85 -3.14 14.19 -7.88
C MET A 85 -2.69 15.58 -7.41
N LYS A 86 -1.47 16.04 -7.74
CA LYS A 86 -0.94 17.37 -7.36
C LYS A 86 -1.84 18.52 -7.79
N VAL A 87 -2.52 18.40 -8.93
CA VAL A 87 -3.40 19.45 -9.46
C VAL A 87 -4.81 19.45 -8.84
N LEU A 88 -5.15 18.43 -8.04
CA LEU A 88 -6.42 18.38 -7.34
C LEU A 88 -6.39 19.27 -6.09
N THR A 89 -7.54 19.80 -5.73
CA THR A 89 -7.79 20.37 -4.40
C THR A 89 -8.17 19.26 -3.42
N PRO A 90 -8.01 19.43 -2.10
CA PRO A 90 -8.56 18.50 -1.12
C PRO A 90 -10.06 18.24 -1.31
N ARG A 91 -10.83 19.26 -1.71
CA ARG A 91 -12.26 19.10 -2.06
C ARG A 91 -12.46 18.12 -3.21
N ASP A 92 -11.70 18.27 -4.29
CA ASP A 92 -11.76 17.34 -5.41
C ASP A 92 -11.36 15.93 -5.00
N PHE A 93 -10.32 15.81 -4.19
CA PHE A 93 -9.83 14.51 -3.72
C PHE A 93 -10.86 13.80 -2.85
N MET A 94 -11.50 14.50 -1.92
CA MET A 94 -12.58 13.98 -1.07
C MET A 94 -13.78 13.48 -1.87
N ASN A 95 -14.09 14.09 -3.01
CA ASN A 95 -15.16 13.64 -3.88
C ASN A 95 -14.82 12.29 -4.55
N ILE A 96 -13.55 12.01 -4.79
CA ILE A 96 -13.09 10.74 -5.38
C ILE A 96 -12.94 9.67 -4.29
N PHE A 97 -12.33 10.05 -3.16
CA PHE A 97 -11.99 9.17 -2.04
C PHE A 97 -12.52 9.76 -0.74
N PRO A 98 -13.76 9.47 -0.33
CA PRO A 98 -14.31 9.99 0.92
C PRO A 98 -13.48 9.57 2.13
N ILE A 99 -13.32 10.46 3.11
CA ILE A 99 -12.63 10.16 4.38
C ILE A 99 -13.44 9.13 5.16
N ASP A 100 -12.76 8.14 5.75
CA ASP A 100 -13.42 7.18 6.62
C ASP A 100 -13.95 7.87 7.88
N LYS A 101 -15.19 7.53 8.26
CA LYS A 101 -15.88 8.09 9.44
C LYS A 101 -15.56 7.32 10.71
N ASN A 102 -14.27 7.20 11.01
CA ASN A 102 -13.80 6.72 12.30
C ASN A 102 -13.42 7.93 13.16
N TYR A 103 -13.68 7.87 14.46
CA TYR A 103 -13.60 9.03 15.36
C TYR A 103 -12.86 8.73 16.67
N ASP A 104 -12.38 7.51 16.84
CA ASP A 104 -11.71 7.00 18.04
C ASP A 104 -10.19 6.90 17.84
N GLY A 105 -9.62 7.65 16.89
CA GLY A 105 -8.20 7.63 16.58
C GLY A 105 -7.32 7.95 17.78
N ALA A 106 -7.71 8.98 18.56
CA ALA A 106 -6.99 9.37 19.78
C ALA A 106 -6.90 8.24 20.82
N ARG A 107 -7.89 7.34 20.89
CA ARG A 107 -7.88 6.20 21.82
C ARG A 107 -6.86 5.14 21.41
N TYR A 108 -6.60 5.01 20.12
CA TYR A 108 -5.72 3.97 19.55
C TYR A 108 -4.43 4.52 18.94
N GLU A 109 -4.16 5.81 19.13
CA GLU A 109 -3.02 6.52 18.53
C GLU A 109 -2.99 6.36 16.99
N MET A 110 -4.18 6.33 16.38
CA MET A 110 -4.36 6.18 14.94
C MET A 110 -4.94 7.44 14.32
N LYS A 111 -4.67 7.64 13.03
CA LYS A 111 -5.30 8.70 12.24
C LYS A 111 -6.79 8.42 12.10
N ASP A 112 -7.60 9.44 12.31
CA ASP A 112 -9.06 9.37 12.20
C ASP A 112 -9.62 10.52 11.35
N TYR A 113 -10.94 10.62 11.28
CA TYR A 113 -11.62 11.66 10.52
C TYR A 113 -11.17 13.07 10.93
N PHE A 114 -11.05 13.35 12.22
CA PHE A 114 -10.69 14.69 12.71
C PHE A 114 -9.23 15.01 12.42
N PHE A 115 -8.33 14.03 12.58
CA PHE A 115 -6.95 14.16 12.18
C PHE A 115 -6.84 14.56 10.70
N THR A 116 -7.45 13.79 9.79
CA THR A 116 -7.38 14.08 8.35
C THR A 116 -7.98 15.44 7.99
N ILE A 117 -9.11 15.82 8.60
CA ILE A 117 -9.71 17.15 8.37
C ILE A 117 -8.77 18.28 8.83
N ASN A 118 -8.06 18.10 9.95
CA ASN A 118 -7.10 19.09 10.42
C ASN A 118 -5.91 19.23 9.47
N GLU A 119 -5.36 18.13 8.95
CA GLU A 119 -4.28 18.19 7.95
C GLU A 119 -4.76 18.85 6.64
N ILE A 120 -5.98 18.54 6.18
CA ILE A 120 -6.58 19.21 5.02
C ILE A 120 -6.67 20.73 5.22
N LYS A 121 -7.07 21.20 6.41
CA LYS A 121 -7.18 22.63 6.72
C LYS A 121 -5.85 23.35 6.62
N LYS A 122 -4.72 22.70 6.92
CA LYS A 122 -3.37 23.29 6.79
C LYS A 122 -2.96 23.54 5.34
N ILE A 123 -3.53 22.78 4.40
CA ILE A 123 -3.31 22.96 2.95
C ILE A 123 -4.31 24.00 2.38
N GLY A 124 -5.55 23.95 2.86
CA GLY A 124 -6.66 24.74 2.35
C GLY A 124 -7.54 23.90 1.42
N MET A 125 -8.84 23.89 1.67
CA MET A 125 -9.81 22.99 1.03
C MET A 125 -9.86 23.14 -0.51
N ASP A 126 -9.61 24.35 -1.00
CA ASP A 126 -9.72 24.74 -2.40
C ASP A 126 -8.34 25.11 -3.01
N THR A 127 -7.25 24.83 -2.30
CA THR A 127 -5.88 25.01 -2.79
C THR A 127 -5.41 23.72 -3.46
N PRO A 128 -4.70 23.77 -4.61
CA PRO A 128 -4.06 22.58 -5.16
C PRO A 128 -3.12 21.93 -4.13
N ILE A 129 -3.17 20.60 -4.03
CA ILE A 129 -2.33 19.83 -3.10
C ILE A 129 -0.83 20.06 -3.38
N GLY A 130 -0.47 20.10 -4.67
CA GLY A 130 0.88 20.44 -5.13
C GLY A 130 1.96 19.52 -4.58
N GLU A 131 3.11 20.09 -4.22
CA GLU A 131 4.26 19.34 -3.71
C GLU A 131 4.03 18.65 -2.36
N LYS A 132 2.94 18.97 -1.65
CA LYS A 132 2.56 18.29 -0.40
C LYS A 132 1.89 16.93 -0.63
N ILE A 133 1.85 16.42 -1.86
CA ILE A 133 1.10 15.20 -2.21
C ILE A 133 1.47 13.98 -1.37
N MET A 134 2.76 13.73 -1.11
CA MET A 134 3.18 12.56 -0.34
C MET A 134 2.70 12.63 1.12
N GLU A 135 2.85 13.79 1.77
CA GLU A 135 2.38 14.04 3.14
C GLU A 135 0.85 13.96 3.20
N PHE A 136 0.18 14.62 2.24
CA PHE A 136 -1.28 14.59 2.12
C PHE A 136 -1.81 13.17 2.03
N LEU A 137 -1.28 12.33 1.12
CA LEU A 137 -1.73 10.95 0.98
C LEU A 137 -1.45 10.14 2.24
N TRP A 138 -0.29 10.33 2.89
CA TRP A 138 0.06 9.62 4.12
C TRP A 138 -0.92 9.92 5.25
N ASP A 139 -1.36 11.17 5.37
CA ASP A 139 -2.24 11.67 6.43
C ASP A 139 -3.74 11.55 6.11
N TYR A 140 -4.07 11.09 4.90
CA TYR A 140 -5.44 10.92 4.45
C TYR A 140 -6.03 9.58 4.87
N GLN A 141 -6.99 9.60 5.80
CA GLN A 141 -7.63 8.39 6.31
C GLN A 141 -8.72 7.90 5.35
N ASN A 142 -8.32 7.03 4.43
CA ASN A 142 -9.20 6.22 3.59
C ASN A 142 -8.56 4.83 3.43
N PHE A 143 -9.01 3.86 4.22
CA PHE A 143 -8.37 2.55 4.31
C PHE A 143 -8.50 1.75 3.02
N LYS A 144 -9.67 1.81 2.38
CA LYS A 144 -10.02 0.94 1.24
C LYS A 144 -9.23 1.25 -0.03
N ASP A 145 -8.77 2.48 -0.21
CA ASP A 145 -8.10 2.91 -1.43
C ASP A 145 -6.76 3.63 -1.11
N ILE A 146 -6.75 4.72 -0.34
CA ILE A 146 -5.53 5.54 -0.17
C ILE A 146 -4.49 4.89 0.75
N THR A 147 -4.91 4.34 1.90
CA THR A 147 -3.97 3.65 2.80
C THR A 147 -3.33 2.45 2.11
N LEU A 148 -4.11 1.65 1.37
CA LEU A 148 -3.57 0.51 0.62
C LEU A 148 -2.65 0.95 -0.53
N PHE A 149 -2.96 2.06 -1.21
CA PHE A 149 -2.09 2.66 -2.21
C PHE A 149 -0.73 3.05 -1.63
N ASN A 150 -0.71 3.74 -0.49
CA ASN A 150 0.53 4.13 0.20
C ASN A 150 1.34 2.91 0.63
N LEU A 151 0.68 1.89 1.20
CA LEU A 151 1.34 0.64 1.60
C LEU A 151 1.93 -0.10 0.39
N ALA A 152 1.23 -0.09 -0.75
CA ALA A 152 1.76 -0.65 -1.99
C ALA A 152 3.00 0.13 -2.49
N SER A 153 2.97 1.46 -2.44
CA SER A 153 4.11 2.33 -2.80
C SER A 153 5.35 2.05 -1.93
N VAL A 154 5.19 2.08 -0.61
CA VAL A 154 6.27 1.77 0.34
C VAL A 154 6.79 0.35 0.15
N SER A 155 5.90 -0.62 -0.08
CA SER A 155 6.30 -2.01 -0.34
C SER A 155 7.14 -2.15 -1.61
N ILE A 156 6.78 -1.45 -2.69
CA ILE A 156 7.54 -1.48 -3.96
C ILE A 156 8.90 -0.83 -3.77
N LEU A 157 8.95 0.34 -3.12
CA LEU A 157 10.21 1.05 -2.86
C LEU A 157 11.17 0.20 -2.02
N ASN A 158 10.66 -0.46 -0.98
CA ASN A 158 11.45 -1.37 -0.15
C ASN A 158 12.00 -2.56 -0.98
N LYS A 159 11.19 -3.17 -1.85
CA LYS A 159 11.66 -4.25 -2.75
C LYS A 159 12.74 -3.77 -3.73
N LEU A 160 12.57 -2.57 -4.30
CA LEU A 160 13.58 -1.98 -5.19
C LEU A 160 14.90 -1.71 -4.45
N GLN A 161 14.85 -1.17 -3.23
CA GLN A 161 16.05 -0.98 -2.39
C GLN A 161 16.76 -2.30 -2.13
N LYS A 162 16.02 -3.35 -1.74
CA LYS A 162 16.57 -4.69 -1.48
C LYS A 162 17.24 -5.29 -2.72
N ILE A 163 16.62 -5.18 -3.90
CA ILE A 163 17.22 -5.65 -5.17
C ILE A 163 18.54 -4.92 -5.46
N GLN A 164 18.62 -3.63 -5.11
CA GLN A 164 19.83 -2.82 -5.27
C GLN A 164 20.87 -3.04 -4.16
N GLY A 165 20.63 -3.96 -3.22
CA GLY A 165 21.52 -4.19 -2.07
C GLY A 165 21.53 -3.05 -1.04
N LYS A 166 20.55 -2.15 -1.09
CA LYS A 166 20.37 -1.07 -0.11
C LYS A 166 19.56 -1.58 1.08
N LYS A 167 19.75 -0.93 2.24
CA LYS A 167 18.91 -1.15 3.41
C LYS A 167 17.45 -0.88 3.05
N SER A 168 16.55 -1.65 3.65
CA SER A 168 15.12 -1.35 3.56
C SER A 168 14.76 -0.10 4.33
N LEU A 169 13.67 0.59 3.95
CA LEU A 169 13.12 1.70 4.74
C LEU A 169 12.92 1.34 6.22
N THR A 170 12.52 0.10 6.51
CA THR A 170 12.39 -0.44 7.86
C THR A 170 13.73 -0.58 8.59
N GLU A 171 14.77 -1.04 7.90
CA GLU A 171 16.14 -1.10 8.45
C GLU A 171 16.71 0.30 8.69
N GLU A 172 16.52 1.23 7.75
CA GLU A 172 16.92 2.63 7.90
C GLU A 172 16.21 3.30 9.09
N PHE A 173 14.90 3.04 9.25
CA PHE A 173 14.12 3.55 10.37
C PHE A 173 14.58 2.98 11.71
N ALA A 174 14.81 1.66 11.79
CA ALA A 174 15.30 1.01 13.00
C ALA A 174 16.68 1.54 13.40
N GLU A 175 17.59 1.71 12.44
CA GLU A 175 18.91 2.29 12.65
C GLU A 175 18.82 3.72 13.21
N ARG A 176 17.94 4.56 12.66
CA ARG A 176 17.72 5.94 13.16
C ARG A 176 17.21 5.98 14.59
N LEU A 177 16.43 4.99 15.01
CA LEU A 177 15.90 4.88 16.37
C LEU A 177 16.82 4.09 17.31
N GLY A 178 17.96 3.59 16.82
CA GLY A 178 18.84 2.71 17.60
C GLY A 178 18.21 1.36 17.95
N ILE A 179 17.23 0.90 17.15
CA ILE A 179 16.57 -0.40 17.30
C ILE A 179 17.36 -1.45 16.54
N ASP A 180 17.69 -2.56 17.20
CA ASP A 180 18.35 -3.71 16.58
C ASP A 180 17.39 -4.43 15.62
N THR A 181 17.85 -4.67 14.39
CA THR A 181 17.17 -5.54 13.43
C THR A 181 17.79 -6.92 13.41
N TYR A 182 16.98 -7.91 13.02
CA TYR A 182 17.33 -9.31 13.12
C TYR A 182 16.93 -10.07 11.86
N THR A 183 17.88 -10.75 11.24
CA THR A 183 17.65 -11.58 10.06
C THR A 183 17.52 -13.04 10.44
N LYS A 184 16.42 -13.68 10.03
CA LYS A 184 16.18 -15.10 10.27
C LYS A 184 16.67 -15.96 9.10
N HIS A 185 17.50 -16.95 9.41
CA HIS A 185 18.03 -17.94 8.47
C HIS A 185 17.45 -19.31 8.76
N LYS A 186 17.26 -20.13 7.72
CA LYS A 186 16.81 -21.52 7.84
C LYS A 186 17.75 -22.43 7.06
N GLU A 187 18.36 -23.38 7.76
CA GLU A 187 19.24 -24.38 7.13
C GLU A 187 18.45 -25.57 6.58
N LYS A 188 19.09 -26.34 5.69
CA LYS A 188 18.52 -27.56 5.08
C LYS A 188 18.08 -28.61 6.11
N GLY A 189 18.64 -28.58 7.33
CA GLY A 189 18.27 -29.47 8.46
C GLY A 189 17.10 -28.97 9.32
N GLY A 190 16.44 -27.86 8.95
CA GLY A 190 15.30 -27.32 9.70
C GLY A 190 15.67 -26.50 10.95
N LYS A 191 16.97 -26.40 11.27
CA LYS A 191 17.48 -25.44 12.25
C LYS A 191 17.29 -24.02 11.74
N GLU A 192 16.85 -23.16 12.65
CA GLU A 192 16.59 -21.76 12.38
C GLU A 192 17.53 -20.93 13.27
N TYR A 193 18.14 -19.91 12.69
CA TYR A 193 19.03 -18.99 13.39
C TYR A 193 18.54 -17.57 13.17
N ILE A 194 18.81 -16.71 14.14
CA ILE A 194 18.60 -15.27 14.03
C ILE A 194 19.96 -14.59 14.19
N THR A 195 20.30 -13.73 13.25
CA THR A 195 21.49 -12.88 13.29
C THR A 195 21.06 -11.47 13.65
N ASN A 196 21.70 -10.84 14.64
CA ASN A 196 21.55 -9.41 14.90
C ASN A 196 22.33 -8.64 13.83
N ASP A 197 21.66 -7.78 13.06
CA ASP A 197 22.26 -7.11 11.91
C ASP A 197 23.27 -6.02 12.33
N ARG A 198 23.23 -5.54 13.58
CA ARG A 198 24.18 -4.55 14.13
C ARG A 198 25.40 -5.22 14.76
N THR A 199 25.19 -6.21 15.63
CA THR A 199 26.29 -6.85 16.38
C THR A 199 26.90 -8.06 15.67
N GLY A 200 26.20 -8.62 14.67
CA GLY A 200 26.57 -9.88 14.02
C GLY A 200 26.35 -11.11 14.91
N GLU A 201 25.79 -10.95 16.10
CA GLU A 201 25.54 -12.07 17.02
C GLU A 201 24.51 -13.03 16.43
N ILE A 202 24.84 -14.32 16.42
CA ILE A 202 23.97 -15.38 15.91
C ILE A 202 23.40 -16.18 17.08
N GLN A 203 22.08 -16.35 17.09
CA GLN A 203 21.37 -17.15 18.09
C GLN A 203 20.53 -18.23 17.40
N GLU A 204 20.62 -19.47 17.88
CA GLU A 204 19.73 -20.55 17.43
C GLU A 204 18.31 -20.32 17.97
N VAL A 205 17.31 -20.39 17.09
CA VAL A 205 15.89 -20.27 17.45
C VAL A 205 15.45 -21.55 18.14
N LYS A 206 15.38 -21.51 19.48
CA LYS A 206 14.82 -22.59 20.29
C LYS A 206 13.30 -22.64 20.11
N LYS A 207 12.81 -23.60 19.32
CA LYS A 207 11.37 -23.87 19.22
C LYS A 207 10.88 -24.47 20.53
N TYR A 208 9.88 -23.84 21.13
CA TYR A 208 9.22 -24.38 22.30
C TYR A 208 8.57 -25.72 21.95
N ARG A 209 8.77 -26.75 22.79
CA ARG A 209 8.08 -28.02 22.62
C ARG A 209 6.57 -27.75 22.75
N PRO A 210 5.76 -28.08 21.74
CA PRO A 210 4.32 -27.87 21.81
C PRO A 210 3.73 -28.56 23.04
N ARG A 211 2.88 -27.86 23.80
CA ARG A 211 2.33 -28.33 25.08
C ARG A 211 1.56 -29.65 24.98
N TYR A 212 1.10 -30.03 23.78
CA TYR A 212 0.34 -31.25 23.53
C TYR A 212 1.22 -32.50 23.33
N LEU A 213 2.54 -32.37 23.17
CA LEU A 213 3.45 -33.52 23.08
C LEU A 213 3.90 -33.97 24.47
N LYS A 214 3.28 -35.03 25.00
CA LYS A 214 3.71 -35.67 26.25
C LYS A 214 4.90 -36.60 25.98
N PRO A 215 5.97 -36.57 26.80
CA PRO A 215 7.04 -37.55 26.71
C PRO A 215 6.47 -38.94 27.02
N VAL A 216 6.82 -39.93 26.19
CA VAL A 216 6.62 -41.34 26.52
C VAL A 216 7.68 -41.66 27.59
N GLN A 217 7.22 -42.04 28.79
CA GLN A 217 8.09 -42.61 29.83
C GLN A 217 8.40 -44.07 29.48
#